data_AF-A0A1C7EAY4-F1
#
_entry.id   AF-A0A1C7EAY4-F1
#
_cell.length_a   1.000
_cell.length_b   1.000
_cell.length_c   1.000
_cell.angle_alpha   90.00
_cell.angle_beta   90.00
_cell.angle_gamma   90.00
#
_symmetry.space_group_name_H-M   'P 1'
#
loop_
_entity.id
_entity.type
_entity.pdbx_description
1 polymer ?
#
loop_
_entity_poly.entity_id
_entity_poly.type
_entity_poly.pdbx_seq_one_letter_code
_entity_poly.pdbx_strand_id
1 'polypeptide(L)'
;MRTLQWSLLTSFLLASYFCIFGQGMAYFLSEYALPLAPVYYLTGLTAAGIFLYMVSGILLFTLAKQHESFHAHRELYAIVLFTVAPAASLWAFFVTAMWWG
;
A
#
# COMPACT_ATOMS: atom_id res chain seq x y z
N MET A 1 -1.19 -21.45 -4.38
CA MET A 1 -2.58 -20.95 -4.27
C MET A 1 -2.78 -20.12 -3.01
N ARG A 2 -2.73 -20.73 -1.82
CA ARG A 2 -2.77 -20.01 -0.53
C ARG A 2 -1.70 -18.92 -0.47
N THR A 3 -0.48 -19.22 -0.93
CA THR A 3 0.65 -18.28 -0.95
C THR A 3 0.37 -17.00 -1.72
N LEU A 4 -0.28 -17.08 -2.89
CA LEU A 4 -0.58 -15.92 -3.74
C LEU A 4 -1.68 -15.03 -3.13
N GLN A 5 -2.71 -15.64 -2.54
CA GLN A 5 -3.74 -14.92 -1.79
C GLN A 5 -3.17 -14.24 -0.55
N TRP A 6 -2.30 -14.94 0.21
CA TRP A 6 -1.58 -14.37 1.33
C TRP A 6 -0.66 -13.23 0.88
N SER A 7 0.07 -13.39 -0.23
CA SER A 7 0.90 -12.32 -0.78
C SER A 7 0.10 -11.07 -1.12
N LEU A 8 -1.07 -11.23 -1.76
CA LEU A 8 -1.97 -10.12 -2.07
C LEU A 8 -2.48 -9.42 -0.81
N LEU A 9 -2.90 -10.20 0.19
CA LEU A 9 -3.44 -9.66 1.42
C LEU A 9 -2.36 -8.91 2.21
N THR A 10 -1.16 -9.49 2.31
CA THR A 10 -0.02 -8.87 2.98
C THR A 10 0.44 -7.60 2.25
N SER A 11 0.56 -7.64 0.91
CA SER A 11 0.96 -6.44 0.15
C SER A 11 -0.06 -5.32 0.28
N PHE A 12 -1.35 -5.64 0.25
CA PHE A 12 -2.43 -4.67 0.40
C PHE A 12 -2.47 -4.04 1.80
N LEU A 13 -2.38 -4.86 2.85
CA LEU A 13 -2.38 -4.37 4.23
C LEU A 13 -1.12 -3.54 4.54
N LEU A 14 0.04 -3.97 4.04
CA LEU A 14 1.28 -3.24 4.23
C LEU A 14 1.28 -1.90 3.47
N ALA A 15 0.75 -1.88 2.25
CA ALA A 15 0.53 -0.64 1.50
C ALA A 15 -0.38 0.33 2.25
N SER A 16 -1.51 -0.19 2.77
CA SER A 16 -2.46 0.58 3.57
C SER A 16 -1.80 1.17 4.82
N TYR A 17 -0.99 0.35 5.50
CA TYR A 17 -0.27 0.79 6.69
C TYR A 17 0.72 1.91 6.38
N PHE A 18 1.54 1.77 5.33
CA PHE A 18 2.50 2.80 4.92
C PHE A 18 1.82 4.10 4.46
N CYS A 19 0.71 4.01 3.72
CA CYS A 19 0.01 5.19 3.23
C CYS A 19 -0.77 5.93 4.32
N ILE A 20 -1.39 5.22 5.26
CA ILE A 20 -2.23 5.83 6.31
C ILE A 20 -1.39 6.28 7.52
N PHE A 21 -0.48 5.43 7.99
CA PHE A 21 0.33 5.67 9.18
C PHE A 21 1.75 6.16 8.86
N GLY A 22 1.99 6.58 7.61
CA GLY A 22 3.31 6.98 7.11
C GLY A 22 3.99 8.07 7.94
N GLN A 23 3.25 9.05 8.47
CA GLN A 23 3.82 10.11 9.32
C GLN A 23 4.37 9.57 10.64
N GLY A 24 3.57 8.78 11.35
CA GLY A 24 4.01 8.17 12.61
C GLY A 24 5.24 7.29 12.40
N MET A 25 5.25 6.53 11.30
CA MET A 25 6.41 5.74 10.93
C MET A 25 7.62 6.59 10.56
N ALA A 26 7.43 7.69 9.85
CA ALA A 26 8.52 8.58 9.47
C ALA A 26 9.23 9.19 10.69
N TYR A 27 8.47 9.60 11.71
CA TYR A 27 9.02 10.04 12.99
C TYR A 27 9.76 8.91 13.69
N PHE A 28 9.16 7.73 13.79
CA PHE A 28 9.79 6.57 14.41
C PHE A 28 11.11 6.18 13.71
N LEU A 29 11.16 6.15 12.38
CA LEU A 29 12.40 5.84 11.66
C LEU A 29 13.45 6.93 11.83
N SER A 30 13.05 8.20 11.87
CA SER A 30 13.96 9.33 12.11
C SER A 30 14.64 9.25 13.49
N GLU A 31 13.91 8.76 14.50
CA GLU A 31 14.41 8.64 15.87
C GLU A 31 15.25 7.36 16.10
N TYR A 32 14.85 6.22 15.51
CA TYR A 32 15.41 4.91 15.84
C TYR A 32 16.24 4.25 14.74
N ALA A 33 16.16 4.67 13.46
CA ALA A 33 16.83 4.00 12.35
C ALA A 33 18.08 4.75 11.85
N LEU A 34 17.88 5.88 11.15
CA LEU A 34 18.97 6.79 10.77
C LEU A 34 18.50 8.22 11.04
N PRO A 35 19.42 9.12 11.44
CA PRO A 35 19.10 10.51 11.75
C PRO A 35 18.88 11.34 10.46
N LEU A 36 17.91 10.94 9.65
CA LEU A 36 17.43 11.69 8.50
C LEU A 36 16.17 12.48 8.89
N ALA A 37 15.93 13.60 8.21
CA ALA A 37 14.69 14.35 8.43
C ALA A 37 13.46 13.46 8.10
N PRO A 38 12.40 13.48 8.92
CA PRO A 38 11.24 12.59 8.74
C PRO A 38 10.61 12.69 7.35
N VAL A 39 10.70 13.85 6.69
CA VAL A 39 10.18 14.05 5.32
C VAL A 39 10.76 13.06 4.30
N TYR A 40 12.02 12.66 4.43
CA TYR A 40 12.64 11.68 3.54
C TYR A 40 12.09 10.28 3.76
N TYR A 41 11.89 9.89 5.02
CA TYR A 41 11.24 8.62 5.36
C TYR A 41 9.79 8.59 4.89
N LEU A 42 9.06 9.68 5.12
CA LEU A 42 7.68 9.82 4.68
C LEU A 42 7.57 9.66 3.17
N THR A 43 8.46 10.31 2.41
CA THR A 43 8.52 10.18 0.94
C THR A 43 8.78 8.74 0.51
N GLY A 44 9.76 8.07 1.15
CA GLY A 44 10.07 6.67 0.87
C GLY A 44 8.90 5.73 1.18
N LEU A 45 8.22 5.94 2.31
CA LEU A 45 7.05 5.15 2.72
C LEU A 45 5.87 5.36 1.77
N THR A 46 5.60 6.60 1.34
CA THR A 46 4.56 6.88 0.33
C THR A 46 4.87 6.19 -0.99
N ALA A 47 6.11 6.30 -1.50
CA ALA A 47 6.51 5.64 -2.73
C ALA A 47 6.39 4.10 -2.62
N ALA A 48 6.84 3.53 -1.51
CA ALA A 48 6.73 2.09 -1.23
C ALA A 48 5.26 1.63 -1.12
N GLY A 49 4.40 2.40 -0.45
CA GLY A 49 2.98 2.10 -0.30
C GLY A 49 2.25 2.08 -1.65
N ILE A 50 2.47 3.11 -2.49
CA ILE A 50 1.90 3.18 -3.85
C ILE A 50 2.38 2.00 -4.70
N PHE A 51 3.68 1.69 -4.65
CA PHE A 51 4.25 0.55 -5.36
C PHE A 51 3.61 -0.78 -4.92
N LEU A 52 3.43 -1.00 -3.62
CA LEU A 52 2.78 -2.21 -3.10
C LEU A 52 1.30 -2.31 -3.52
N TYR A 53 0.59 -1.20 -3.66
CA TYR A 53 -0.76 -1.21 -4.24
C TYR A 53 -0.76 -1.62 -5.71
N MET A 54 0.21 -1.15 -6.52
CA MET A 54 0.37 -1.62 -7.90
C MET A 54 0.65 -3.12 -7.96
N VAL A 55 1.57 -3.61 -7.11
CA VAL A 55 1.85 -5.05 -6.99
C VAL A 55 0.59 -5.83 -6.59
N SER A 56 -0.20 -5.31 -5.65
CA SER A 56 -1.46 -5.94 -5.23
C SER A 56 -2.46 -6.04 -6.39
N GLY A 57 -2.54 -5.01 -7.24
CA GLY A 57 -3.37 -5.01 -8.46
C GLY A 57 -2.90 -6.03 -9.49
N ILE A 58 -1.59 -6.14 -9.71
CA ILE A 58 -1.01 -7.16 -10.60
C ILE A 58 -1.31 -8.57 -10.08
N LEU A 59 -1.11 -8.80 -8.76
CA LEU A 59 -1.41 -10.08 -8.13
C LEU A 59 -2.89 -10.44 -8.26
N LEU A 60 -3.80 -9.48 -8.06
CA LEU A 60 -5.24 -9.68 -8.23
C LEU A 60 -5.57 -10.06 -9.67
N PHE A 61 -4.97 -9.39 -10.65
CA PHE A 61 -5.15 -9.69 -12.07
C PHE A 61 -4.65 -11.09 -12.44
N THR A 62 -3.45 -11.48 -11.96
CA THR A 62 -2.92 -12.84 -12.17
C THR A 62 -3.83 -13.89 -11.56
N LEU A 63 -4.33 -13.65 -10.34
CA LEU A 63 -5.24 -14.57 -9.65
C LEU A 63 -6.57 -14.71 -10.38
N ALA A 64 -7.11 -13.60 -10.90
CA ALA A 64 -8.34 -13.56 -11.67
C ALA A 64 -8.23 -14.30 -13.01
N LYS A 65 -7.07 -14.27 -13.66
CA LYS A 65 -6.83 -14.96 -14.94
C LYS A 65 -6.65 -16.47 -14.78
N GLN A 66 -6.09 -16.92 -13.65
CA GLN A 66 -5.71 -18.32 -13.47
C GLN A 66 -6.85 -19.21 -12.94
N HIS A 67 -7.89 -18.67 -12.30
CA HIS A 67 -8.84 -19.50 -11.55
C HIS A 67 -10.30 -19.05 -11.60
N GLU A 68 -11.16 -19.96 -12.09
CA GLU A 68 -12.63 -19.80 -12.03
C GLU A 68 -13.17 -19.82 -10.60
N SER A 69 -12.57 -20.58 -9.67
CA SER A 69 -13.06 -20.67 -8.27
C SER A 69 -12.91 -19.37 -7.46
N PHE A 70 -12.09 -18.43 -7.93
CA PHE A 70 -11.95 -17.11 -7.29
C PHE A 70 -13.08 -16.15 -7.68
N HIS A 71 -13.97 -16.52 -8.60
CA HIS A 71 -15.06 -15.66 -9.07
C HIS A 71 -15.94 -15.10 -7.94
N ALA A 72 -16.27 -15.92 -6.94
CA ALA A 72 -17.21 -15.53 -5.88
C ALA A 72 -16.70 -14.38 -5.00
N HIS A 73 -15.38 -14.22 -4.83
CA HIS A 73 -14.80 -13.19 -3.96
C HIS A 73 -14.02 -12.12 -4.74
N ARG A 74 -13.75 -12.34 -6.03
CA ARG A 74 -12.98 -11.43 -6.88
C ARG A 74 -13.54 -10.01 -6.88
N GLU A 75 -14.85 -9.87 -6.95
CA GLU A 75 -15.52 -8.57 -6.98
C GLU A 75 -15.28 -7.79 -5.69
N LEU A 76 -15.37 -8.44 -4.54
CA LEU A 76 -15.07 -7.81 -3.24
C LEU A 76 -13.61 -7.36 -3.15
N TYR A 77 -12.65 -8.21 -3.54
CA TYR A 77 -11.23 -7.83 -3.56
C TYR A 77 -10.96 -6.65 -4.50
N ALA A 78 -11.58 -6.65 -5.68
CA ALA A 78 -11.46 -5.56 -6.63
C ALA A 78 -12.06 -4.27 -6.06
N ILE A 79 -13.29 -4.29 -5.54
CA ILE A 79 -13.95 -3.12 -4.95
C ILE A 79 -13.09 -2.54 -3.83
N VAL A 80 -12.61 -3.38 -2.90
CA VAL A 80 -11.77 -2.91 -1.79
C VAL A 80 -10.46 -2.32 -2.31
N LEU A 81 -9.78 -2.98 -3.25
CA LEU A 81 -8.53 -2.47 -3.81
C LEU A 81 -8.74 -1.13 -4.54
N PHE A 82 -9.75 -1.03 -5.41
CA PHE A 82 -10.02 0.16 -6.21
C PHE A 82 -10.64 1.32 -5.42
N THR A 83 -11.11 1.10 -4.20
CA THR A 83 -11.59 2.17 -3.31
C THR A 83 -10.51 2.61 -2.32
N VAL A 84 -9.90 1.66 -1.61
CA VAL A 84 -8.92 1.94 -0.56
C VAL A 84 -7.60 2.41 -1.16
N ALA A 85 -7.10 1.78 -2.24
CA ALA A 85 -5.79 2.13 -2.77
C ALA A 85 -5.72 3.58 -3.29
N PRO A 86 -6.68 4.08 -4.09
CA PRO A 86 -6.66 5.48 -4.51
C PRO A 86 -6.83 6.44 -3.34
N ALA A 87 -7.76 6.19 -2.43
CA ALA A 87 -8.00 7.05 -1.27
C ALA A 87 -6.76 7.15 -0.36
N ALA A 88 -6.15 6.01 -0.02
CA ALA A 88 -4.95 5.97 0.80
C ALA A 88 -3.74 6.57 0.08
N SER A 89 -3.60 6.35 -1.23
CA SER A 89 -2.50 6.93 -2.02
C SER A 89 -2.63 8.45 -2.12
N LEU A 90 -3.83 8.97 -2.35
CA LEU A 90 -4.10 10.41 -2.36
C LEU A 90 -3.82 11.04 -1.00
N TRP A 91 -4.26 10.40 0.08
CA TRP A 91 -3.95 10.83 1.45
C TRP A 91 -2.45 10.89 1.70
N ALA A 92 -1.73 9.80 1.43
CA ALA A 92 -0.29 9.71 1.63
C ALA A 92 0.45 10.77 0.79
N PHE A 93 0.07 10.94 -0.48
CA PHE A 93 0.65 11.94 -1.35
C PHE A 93 0.40 13.37 -0.86
N PHE A 94 -0.83 13.68 -0.45
CA PHE A 94 -1.19 14.98 0.11
C PHE A 94 -0.36 15.29 1.35
N VAL A 95 -0.26 14.35 2.28
CA VAL A 95 0.50 14.50 3.51
C VAL A 95 1.98 14.70 3.23
N THR A 96 2.56 13.93 2.30
CA THR A 96 3.95 14.09 1.88
C THR A 96 4.20 15.43 1.19
N ALA A 97 3.28 15.88 0.34
CA ALA A 97 3.36 17.18 -0.32
C ALA A 97 3.29 18.34 0.68
N MET A 98 2.41 18.26 1.70
CA MET A 98 2.32 19.26 2.78
C MET A 98 3.59 19.37 3.65
N TRP A 99 4.48 18.37 3.57
CA TRP A 99 5.75 18.41 4.29
C TRP A 99 6.91 18.97 3.45
N TRP A 100 6.75 18.99 2.13
CA TRP A 100 7.74 19.53 1.19
C TRP A 100 7.47 20.98 0.77
N GLY A 101 6.23 21.45 0.90
CA GLY A 101 5.80 22.85 0.66
C GLY A 101 5.30 23.51 1.92
#